data_AF-A0A7S4NUW1-F1
#
_entry.id   AF-A0A7S4NUW1-F1
#
_cell.length_a   1.000
_cell.length_b   1.000
_cell.length_c   1.000
_cell.angle_alpha   90.00
_cell.angle_beta   90.00
_cell.angle_gamma   90.00
#
_symmetry.space_group_name_H-M   'P 1'
#
loop_
_entity.id
_entity.type
_entity.pdbx_description
1 polymer ?
#
loop_
_entity_poly.entity_id
_entity_poly.type
_entity_poly.pdbx_seq_one_letter_code
_entity_poly.pdbx_strand_id
1 'polypeptide(L)'
;MSSSWSRLSNKETGAKNWPKLKEIAKSKGITAAQTLIAWSLHRGLLCIPRSGTETEKEVIAIKENSPGGVAAIKLTDQELKQLDSLDEMLASGALGRTDGWSKEDVRGAAWDPTEA
;
A
#
# COMPACT_ATOMS: atom_id res chain seq x y z
N MET A 1 15.20 2.51 -5.22
CA MET A 1 13.86 1.90 -5.09
C MET A 1 13.42 2.10 -3.64
N SER A 2 12.40 2.93 -3.40
CA SER A 2 11.86 3.17 -2.05
C SER A 2 11.12 1.93 -1.55
N SER A 3 11.22 1.59 -0.27
CA SER A 3 10.52 0.43 0.29
C SER A 3 8.99 0.59 0.24
N SER A 4 8.28 -0.54 0.20
CA SER A 4 6.87 -0.63 -0.25
C SER A 4 5.86 -0.82 0.86
N TRP A 5 6.17 -0.38 2.07
CA TRP A 5 5.28 -0.58 3.22
C TRP A 5 4.13 0.41 3.20
N SER A 6 2.90 -0.10 3.06
CA SER A 6 1.65 0.64 3.28
C SER A 6 1.59 2.00 2.56
N ARG A 7 2.07 2.09 1.31
CA ARG A 7 2.25 3.39 0.61
C ARG A 7 0.97 4.24 0.57
N LEU A 8 -0.16 3.64 0.24
CA LEU A 8 -1.46 4.32 0.19
C LEU A 8 -2.34 4.05 1.43
N SER A 9 -1.84 3.32 2.42
CA SER A 9 -2.64 2.84 3.57
C SER A 9 -1.95 3.03 4.92
N ASN A 10 -0.84 3.78 4.98
CA ASN A 10 -0.16 4.06 6.23
C ASN A 10 -0.94 5.12 7.05
N LYS A 11 -0.44 5.42 8.25
CA LYS A 11 -1.09 6.38 9.16
C LYS A 11 -1.28 7.77 8.54
N GLU A 12 -0.41 8.17 7.61
CA GLU A 12 -0.36 9.50 7.03
C GLU A 12 -1.23 9.60 5.77
N THR A 13 -1.19 8.57 4.91
CA THR A 13 -1.87 8.58 3.61
C THR A 13 -3.18 7.78 3.61
N GLY A 14 -3.36 6.87 4.57
CA GLY A 14 -4.45 5.90 4.57
C GLY A 14 -5.82 6.55 4.56
N ALA A 15 -6.11 7.46 5.52
CA ALA A 15 -7.40 8.14 5.56
C ALA A 15 -7.69 8.98 4.30
N LYS A 16 -6.65 9.60 3.72
CA LYS A 16 -6.74 10.44 2.53
C LYS A 16 -7.02 9.62 1.27
N ASN A 17 -6.36 8.48 1.11
CA ASN A 17 -6.40 7.67 -0.12
C ASN A 17 -7.52 6.61 -0.11
N TRP A 18 -8.00 6.20 1.06
CA TRP A 18 -9.04 5.17 1.21
C TRP A 18 -10.34 5.43 0.43
N PRO A 19 -10.87 6.67 0.34
CA PRO A 19 -12.07 6.95 -0.46
C PRO A 19 -11.88 6.63 -1.95
N LYS A 20 -10.71 6.94 -2.52
CA LYS A 20 -10.43 6.67 -3.94
C LYS A 20 -10.25 5.17 -4.19
N LEU A 21 -9.60 4.45 -3.27
CA LEU A 21 -9.53 2.99 -3.32
C LEU A 21 -10.93 2.35 -3.30
N LYS A 22 -11.84 2.85 -2.44
CA LYS A 22 -13.23 2.37 -2.38
C LYS A 22 -14.02 2.63 -3.67
N GLU A 23 -13.79 3.76 -4.33
CA GLU A 23 -14.45 4.12 -5.58
C GLU A 23 -14.13 3.09 -6.68
N ILE A 24 -12.83 2.81 -6.88
CA ILE A 24 -12.36 1.81 -7.84
C ILE A 24 -12.86 0.42 -7.44
N ALA A 25 -12.77 0.07 -6.15
CA ALA A 25 -13.21 -1.21 -5.63
C ALA A 25 -14.70 -1.49 -5.93
N LYS A 26 -15.55 -0.47 -5.72
CA LYS A 26 -17.00 -0.56 -5.98
C LYS A 26 -17.30 -0.87 -7.44
N SER A 27 -16.57 -0.28 -8.38
CA SER A 27 -16.78 -0.51 -9.82
C SER A 27 -16.47 -1.95 -10.26
N LYS A 28 -15.63 -2.67 -9.51
CA LYS A 28 -15.19 -4.04 -9.82
C LYS A 28 -15.78 -5.11 -8.89
N GLY A 29 -16.57 -4.73 -7.89
CA GLY A 29 -17.09 -5.67 -6.90
C GLY A 29 -16.02 -6.31 -6.03
N ILE A 30 -14.91 -5.60 -5.78
CA ILE A 30 -13.81 -6.04 -4.91
C ILE A 30 -13.73 -5.15 -3.66
N THR A 31 -12.84 -5.48 -2.72
CA THR A 31 -12.59 -4.62 -1.56
C THR A 31 -11.51 -3.56 -1.85
N ALA A 32 -11.49 -2.50 -1.04
CA ALA A 32 -10.45 -1.47 -1.12
C ALA A 32 -9.05 -2.05 -0.84
N ALA A 33 -8.95 -3.04 0.05
CA ALA A 33 -7.70 -3.75 0.33
C ALA A 33 -7.22 -4.53 -0.91
N GLN A 34 -8.12 -5.25 -1.57
CA GLN A 34 -7.80 -5.94 -2.82
C GLN A 34 -7.37 -4.98 -3.94
N THR A 35 -7.98 -3.79 -4.02
CA THR A 35 -7.56 -2.74 -4.96
C THR A 35 -6.10 -2.31 -4.71
N LEU A 36 -5.75 -2.09 -3.44
CA LEU A 36 -4.39 -1.70 -3.05
C LEU A 36 -3.36 -2.81 -3.33
N ILE A 37 -3.72 -4.06 -3.06
CA ILE A 37 -2.85 -5.22 -3.33
C ILE A 37 -2.64 -5.35 -4.83
N ALA A 38 -3.71 -5.29 -5.63
CA ALA A 38 -3.62 -5.37 -7.10
C ALA A 38 -2.73 -4.26 -7.68
N TRP A 39 -2.85 -3.02 -7.18
CA TRP A 39 -1.98 -1.92 -7.57
C TRP A 39 -0.51 -2.17 -7.21
N SER A 40 -0.24 -2.67 -6.00
CA SER A 40 1.11 -3.00 -5.55
C SER A 40 1.75 -4.06 -6.46
N LEU A 41 1.00 -5.12 -6.78
CA LEU A 41 1.45 -6.19 -7.66
C LEU A 41 1.72 -5.70 -9.09
N HIS A 42 0.87 -4.80 -9.62
CA HIS A 42 1.09 -4.20 -10.95
C HIS A 42 2.42 -3.42 -11.01
N ARG A 43 2.84 -2.81 -9.91
CA ARG A 43 4.11 -2.08 -9.81
C ARG A 43 5.32 -2.97 -9.53
N GLY A 44 5.14 -4.29 -9.53
CA GLY A 44 6.20 -5.26 -9.21
C GLY A 44 6.59 -5.25 -7.73
N LEU A 45 5.72 -4.75 -6.85
CA LEU A 45 5.98 -4.68 -5.41
C LEU A 45 5.47 -5.94 -4.72
N LEU A 46 6.28 -6.51 -3.83
CA LEU A 46 5.83 -7.57 -2.94
C LEU A 46 4.93 -6.97 -1.85
N CYS A 47 3.70 -7.47 -1.74
CA CYS A 47 2.75 -7.07 -0.71
C CYS A 47 2.52 -8.23 0.26
N ILE A 48 2.60 -7.95 1.56
CA ILE A 48 2.30 -8.91 2.63
C ILE A 48 1.12 -8.35 3.45
N PRO A 49 -0.14 -8.60 3.02
CA PRO A 49 -1.30 -8.14 3.77
C PRO A 49 -1.39 -8.88 5.11
N ARG A 50 -1.72 -8.14 6.17
CA ARG A 50 -1.92 -8.68 7.52
C ARG A 50 -3.40 -8.61 7.88
N SER A 51 -3.92 -9.72 8.41
CA SER A 51 -5.25 -9.80 9.02
C SER A 51 -5.17 -10.70 10.25
N GLY A 52 -6.10 -10.51 11.20
CA GLY A 52 -6.27 -11.34 12.38
C GLY A 52 -7.13 -12.58 12.13
N THR A 53 -7.48 -13.26 13.21
CA THR A 53 -8.41 -14.41 13.20
C THR A 53 -9.43 -14.33 14.35
N GLU A 54 -9.53 -13.19 15.02
CA GLU A 54 -10.41 -13.02 16.19
C GLU A 54 -11.86 -12.81 15.77
N THR A 55 -12.06 -12.19 14.60
CA THR A 55 -13.39 -11.93 14.05
C THR A 55 -13.60 -12.57 12.69
N GLU A 56 -14.85 -12.86 12.36
CA GLU A 56 -15.24 -13.39 11.05
C GLU A 56 -14.76 -12.50 9.89
N LYS A 57 -14.83 -11.17 10.06
CA LYS A 57 -14.35 -10.20 9.06
C LYS A 57 -12.86 -10.34 8.79
N GLU A 58 -12.06 -10.59 9.83
CA GLU A 58 -10.62 -10.76 9.68
C GLU A 58 -10.30 -12.07 8.95
N VAL A 59 -11.01 -13.15 9.27
CA VAL A 59 -10.86 -14.45 8.58
C VAL A 59 -11.25 -14.35 7.10
N ILE A 60 -12.36 -13.65 6.79
CA ILE A 60 -12.77 -13.35 5.41
C ILE A 60 -11.65 -12.57 4.69
N ALA A 61 -11.10 -11.55 5.32
CA ALA A 61 -10.03 -10.73 4.74
C ALA A 61 -8.76 -11.53 4.43
N ILE A 62 -8.44 -12.59 5.18
CA ILE A 62 -7.32 -13.50 4.84
C ILE A 62 -7.56 -14.12 3.47
N LYS A 63 -8.77 -14.66 3.23
CA LYS A 63 -9.10 -15.31 1.96
C LYS A 63 -9.15 -14.30 0.81
N GLU A 64 -9.80 -13.16 1.00
CA GLU A 64 -9.93 -12.10 -0.01
C GLU A 64 -8.59 -11.51 -0.45
N ASN A 65 -7.68 -11.30 0.50
CA ASN A 65 -6.38 -10.66 0.27
C ASN A 65 -5.24 -11.66 0.01
N SER A 66 -5.53 -12.95 0.00
CA SER A 66 -4.57 -14.00 -0.37
C SER A 66 -4.14 -13.88 -1.85
N PRO A 67 -3.01 -14.48 -2.27
CA PRO A 67 -2.62 -14.52 -3.67
C PRO A 67 -3.74 -15.00 -4.61
N GLY A 68 -4.49 -16.02 -4.20
CA GLY A 68 -5.64 -16.52 -4.97
C GLY A 68 -6.81 -15.53 -5.02
N GLY A 69 -7.04 -14.78 -3.94
CA GLY A 69 -8.12 -13.79 -3.86
C GLY A 69 -7.88 -12.54 -4.72
N VAL A 70 -6.64 -12.26 -5.12
CA VAL A 70 -6.27 -11.07 -5.91
C VAL A 70 -5.77 -11.39 -7.32
N ALA A 71 -5.43 -12.64 -7.64
CA ALA A 71 -4.79 -13.03 -8.91
C ALA A 71 -5.58 -12.61 -10.17
N ALA A 72 -6.90 -12.64 -10.10
CA ALA A 72 -7.79 -12.32 -11.23
C ALA A 72 -8.07 -10.82 -11.38
N ILE A 73 -7.67 -9.98 -10.41
CA ILE A 73 -8.01 -8.56 -10.41
C ILE A 73 -7.13 -7.84 -11.44
N LYS A 74 -7.79 -7.16 -12.38
CA LYS A 74 -7.13 -6.32 -13.39
C LYS A 74 -7.55 -4.87 -13.21
N LEU A 75 -6.56 -4.02 -12.96
CA LEU A 75 -6.71 -2.58 -13.00
C LEU A 75 -6.42 -2.10 -14.42
N THR A 76 -7.23 -1.17 -14.90
CA THR A 76 -7.03 -0.48 -16.18
C THR A 76 -5.92 0.55 -16.06
N ASP A 77 -5.34 0.96 -17.19
CA ASP A 77 -4.31 2.01 -17.22
C ASP A 77 -4.80 3.32 -16.61
N GLN A 78 -6.08 3.66 -16.78
CA GLN A 78 -6.68 4.85 -16.18
C GLN A 78 -6.73 4.74 -14.66
N GLU A 79 -7.15 3.60 -14.12
CA GLU A 79 -7.20 3.36 -12.67
C GLU A 79 -5.79 3.33 -12.06
N LEU A 80 -4.84 2.71 -12.76
CA LEU A 80 -3.44 2.69 -12.35
C LEU A 80 -2.87 4.11 -12.30
N LYS A 81 -3.08 4.91 -13.35
CA LYS A 81 -2.66 6.32 -13.38
C LYS A 81 -3.30 7.14 -12.26
N GLN A 82 -4.57 6.88 -11.95
CA GLN A 82 -5.24 7.51 -10.81
C GLN A 82 -4.58 7.13 -9.48
N LEU A 83 -4.32 5.84 -9.26
CA LEU A 83 -3.69 5.35 -8.02
C LEU A 83 -2.24 5.82 -7.88
N ASP A 84 -1.49 5.88 -8.98
CA ASP A 84 -0.13 6.41 -9.00
C ASP A 84 -0.08 7.89 -8.62
N SER A 85 -1.11 8.66 -8.96
CA SER A 85 -1.22 10.07 -8.55
C SER A 85 -1.42 10.29 -7.05
N LEU A 86 -1.79 9.22 -6.31
CA LEU A 86 -1.96 9.24 -4.85
C LEU A 86 -0.69 8.86 -4.09
N ASP A 87 0.33 8.36 -4.79
CA ASP A 87 1.56 7.87 -4.20
C ASP A 87 2.47 9.03 -3.84
N GLU A 88 2.63 9.26 -2.54
CA GLU A 88 3.44 10.33 -2.00
C GLU A 88 4.77 9.78 -1.50
N MET A 89 5.86 10.47 -1.82
CA MET A 89 7.17 10.15 -1.28
C MET A 89 7.26 10.69 0.14
N LEU A 90 7.07 9.81 1.13
CA LEU A 90 7.23 10.15 2.53
C LEU A 90 8.72 10.28 2.89
N ALA A 91 9.02 11.14 3.86
CA ALA A 91 10.35 11.28 4.43
C ALA A 91 10.77 9.96 5.08
N SER A 92 11.56 9.17 4.36
CA SER A 92 11.80 7.76 4.71
C SER A 92 13.22 7.28 4.41
N GLY A 93 14.11 8.18 3.96
CA GLY A 93 15.50 7.85 3.62
C GLY A 93 15.62 6.85 2.46
N ALA A 94 16.84 6.36 2.24
CA ALA A 94 17.15 5.37 1.20
C ALA A 94 16.46 4.02 1.45
N LEU A 95 16.29 3.65 2.72
CA LEU A 95 15.66 2.39 3.13
C LEU A 95 14.13 2.46 3.20
N GLY A 96 13.54 3.64 3.01
CA GLY A 96 12.11 3.91 3.12
C GLY A 96 11.49 3.53 4.48
N ARG A 97 12.28 3.62 5.56
CA ARG A 97 11.88 3.33 6.94
C ARG A 97 12.26 4.50 7.84
N THR A 98 11.39 4.80 8.80
CA THR A 98 11.64 5.75 9.90
C THR A 98 11.71 5.02 11.25
N ASP A 99 12.03 3.72 11.26
CA ASP A 99 12.00 2.86 12.45
C ASP A 99 13.01 3.32 13.51
N GLY A 100 12.60 4.26 14.38
CA GLY A 100 13.45 4.86 15.40
C GLY A 100 13.92 6.29 15.09
N TRP A 101 13.49 6.87 13.97
CA TRP A 101 13.88 8.21 13.52
C TRP A 101 12.67 9.11 13.28
N SER A 102 12.80 10.38 13.66
CA SER A 102 11.84 11.44 13.39
C SER A 102 11.93 11.91 11.93
N LYS A 103 10.95 12.70 11.47
CA LYS A 103 11.00 13.27 10.11
C LYS A 103 12.17 14.22 9.95
N GLU A 104 12.55 14.88 11.04
CA GLU A 104 13.63 15.84 11.14
C GLU A 104 15.01 15.17 10.99
N ASP A 105 15.11 13.87 11.29
CA ASP A 105 16.33 13.09 11.11
C ASP A 105 16.60 12.74 9.64
N VAL A 106 15.55 12.69 8.80
CA VAL A 106 15.65 12.28 7.39
C VAL A 106 16.18 13.43 6.54
N ARG A 107 17.44 13.35 6.12
CA ARG A 107 18.14 14.40 5.35
C ARG A 107 17.92 14.35 3.83
N GLY A 108 16.91 13.62 3.38
CA GLY A 108 16.55 13.48 1.97
C GLY A 108 16.46 12.02 1.51
N ALA A 109 16.18 11.83 0.22
CA ALA A 109 15.90 10.51 -0.35
C ALA A 109 17.12 9.56 -0.38
N ALA A 110 18.34 10.10 -0.34
CA ALA A 110 19.59 9.33 -0.31
C ALA A 110 20.11 9.08 1.12
N TRP A 111 19.42 9.56 2.15
CA TRP A 111 19.88 9.42 3.54
C TRP A 111 19.73 7.96 4.01
N ASP A 112 20.84 7.31 4.34
CA ASP A 112 20.86 5.96 4.91
C ASP A 112 21.24 6.05 6.41
N PRO A 113 20.36 5.64 7.34
CA PRO A 113 20.66 5.67 8.76
C PRO A 113 21.75 4.69 9.21
N THR A 114 22.20 3.78 8.34
CA THR A 114 23.25 2.78 8.63
C THR A 114 24.67 3.25 8.28
N GLU A 115 24.82 4.39 7.59
CA GLU A 115 26.12 4.95 7.20
C GLU A 115 26.83 5.76 8.31
N ALA A 116 26.49 5.51 9.58
CA ALA A 116 27.13 6.14 10.74
C ALA A 116 28.46 5.48 11.13
#